data_AF-A0A059ECP7-F1
#
_entry.id   AF-A0A059ECP7-F1
#
_cell.length_a   1.000
_cell.length_b   1.000
_cell.length_c   1.000
_cell.angle_alpha   90.00
_cell.angle_beta   90.00
_cell.angle_gamma   90.00
#
_symmetry.space_group_name_H-M   'P 1'
#
loop_
_entity.id
_entity.type
_entity.pdbx_description
1 polymer ?
#
loop_
_entity_poly.entity_id
_entity_poly.type
_entity_poly.pdbx_seq_one_letter_code
_entity_poly.pdbx_strand_id
1 'polypeptide(L)'
;MFNTLPTAMALVAEEPQAGVIGFMTLRPDTGYVDHLFVANDWRLCGVARGLLHVGRDRMGQALILDVDAQNTAARDAYEKLGWKVFARAGEASAEQIRLIGP
;
A
#
# COMPACT_ATOMS: atom_id res chain seq x y z
N MET A 1 30.31 1.70 12.09
CA MET A 1 29.36 2.78 11.77
C MET A 1 28.24 2.14 10.95
N PHE A 2 27.14 1.75 11.60
CA PHE A 2 26.04 1.05 10.94
C PHE A 2 25.15 2.07 10.23
N ASN A 3 25.21 2.09 8.90
CA ASN A 3 24.34 2.90 8.07
C ASN A 3 23.08 2.07 7.73
N THR A 4 22.26 1.76 8.74
CA THR A 4 20.98 1.05 8.52
C THR A 4 19.91 2.10 8.26
N LEU A 5 19.88 2.63 7.03
CA LEU A 5 18.61 3.09 6.49
C LEU A 5 17.67 1.87 6.51
N PRO A 6 16.41 2.00 6.97
CA PRO A 6 15.45 0.92 6.77
C PRO A 6 15.41 0.65 5.26
N THR A 7 15.86 -0.54 4.85
CA THR A 7 15.85 -0.96 3.44
C THR A 7 14.40 -1.20 3.05
N ALA A 8 13.69 -0.13 2.74
CA ALA A 8 12.37 -0.22 2.14
C ALA A 8 12.51 -0.94 0.80
N MET A 9 11.73 -2.01 0.60
CA MET A 9 11.62 -2.66 -0.68
C MET A 9 10.66 -1.85 -1.55
N ALA A 10 11.14 -1.45 -2.73
CA ALA A 10 10.31 -0.82 -3.75
C ALA A 10 9.87 -1.84 -4.79
N LEU A 11 8.57 -1.89 -5.06
CA LEU A 11 7.96 -2.62 -6.16
C LEU A 11 7.41 -1.61 -7.16
N VAL A 12 7.68 -1.83 -8.44
CA VAL A 12 7.31 -0.93 -9.53
C VAL A 12 6.44 -1.69 -10.52
N ALA A 13 5.37 -1.04 -10.96
CA ALA A 13 4.54 -1.51 -12.06
C ALA A 13 4.93 -0.74 -13.33
N GLU A 14 5.29 -1.48 -14.36
CA GLU A 14 5.70 -0.94 -15.66
C GLU A 14 4.71 -1.38 -16.73
N GLU A 15 4.44 -0.49 -17.68
CA GLU A 15 3.82 -0.83 -18.94
C GLU A 15 4.82 -0.55 -20.08
N PRO A 16 4.97 -1.47 -21.07
CA PRO A 16 6.03 -1.38 -22.07
C PRO A 16 6.15 -0.06 -22.87
N GLN A 17 5.04 0.62 -23.13
CA GLN A 17 4.98 1.86 -23.92
C GLN A 17 4.92 3.12 -23.05
N ALA A 18 4.41 3.02 -21.81
CA ALA A 18 4.22 4.14 -20.90
C ALA A 18 5.30 4.24 -19.79
N GLY A 19 6.12 3.19 -19.61
CA GLY A 19 7.12 3.12 -18.55
C GLY A 19 6.49 2.86 -17.19
N VAL A 20 6.97 3.55 -16.14
CA VAL A 20 6.48 3.36 -14.76
C VAL A 20 5.08 3.95 -14.60
N ILE A 21 4.11 3.10 -14.29
CA ILE A 21 2.69 3.47 -14.13
C ILE A 21 2.21 3.38 -12.67
N GLY A 22 3.02 2.84 -11.77
CA GLY A 22 2.72 2.78 -10.34
C GLY A 22 3.90 2.25 -9.54
N PHE A 23 3.87 2.50 -8.24
CA PHE A 23 4.88 1.97 -7.33
C PHE A 23 4.30 1.71 -5.95
N MET A 24 4.99 0.86 -5.20
CA MET A 24 4.73 0.60 -3.81
C MET A 24 6.06 0.49 -3.05
N THR A 25 6.15 1.11 -1.89
CA THR A 25 7.27 0.90 -0.97
C THR A 25 6.77 0.21 0.29
N LEU A 26 7.50 -0.81 0.74
CA LEU A 26 7.17 -1.54 1.95
C LEU A 26 8.39 -1.84 2.82
N ARG A 27 8.16 -2.02 4.11
CA ARG A 27 9.18 -2.37 5.09
C ARG A 27 9.26 -3.89 5.25
N PRO A 28 10.40 -4.53 4.92
CA PRO A 28 10.52 -5.99 4.93
C PRO A 28 10.45 -6.64 6.32
N ASP A 29 10.66 -5.87 7.39
CA ASP A 29 10.61 -6.34 8.77
C ASP A 29 9.18 -6.44 9.32
N THR A 30 8.28 -5.55 8.85
CA THR A 30 6.95 -5.35 9.42
C THR A 30 5.81 -5.63 8.43
N GLY A 31 6.11 -5.74 7.13
CA GLY A 31 5.08 -5.80 6.08
C GLY A 31 4.29 -4.49 5.94
N TYR A 32 4.81 -3.39 6.50
CA TYR A 32 4.17 -2.08 6.45
C TYR A 32 4.37 -1.43 5.09
N VAL A 33 3.27 -1.04 4.43
CA VAL A 33 3.29 -0.31 3.16
C VAL A 33 3.35 1.18 3.46
N ASP A 34 4.48 1.81 3.16
CA ASP A 34 4.68 3.26 3.37
C ASP A 34 3.97 4.07 2.29
N HIS A 35 4.09 3.65 1.03
CA HIS A 35 3.52 4.35 -0.10
C HIS A 35 2.93 3.35 -1.10
N LEU A 36 1.76 3.69 -1.64
CA LEU A 36 1.16 3.02 -2.78
C LEU A 36 0.60 4.09 -3.71
N PHE A 37 1.08 4.11 -4.94
CA PHE A 37 0.65 5.08 -5.94
C PHE A 37 0.42 4.42 -7.29
N VAL A 38 -0.61 4.87 -7.98
CA VAL A 38 -0.93 4.49 -9.36
C VAL A 38 -1.25 5.77 -10.13
N ALA A 39 -0.60 5.92 -11.29
CA ALA A 39 -0.87 7.01 -12.22
C ALA A 39 -2.35 7.06 -12.60
N ASN A 40 -2.91 8.26 -12.75
CA ASN A 40 -4.37 8.45 -12.87
C ASN A 40 -4.99 7.62 -14.00
N ASP A 41 -4.35 7.60 -15.17
CA ASP A 41 -4.85 6.91 -16.36
C ASP A 41 -4.82 5.37 -16.23
N TRP A 42 -4.12 4.86 -15.22
CA TRP A 42 -3.95 3.44 -14.92
C TRP A 42 -4.69 2.99 -13.66
N ARG A 43 -5.47 3.89 -13.06
CA ARG A 43 -6.38 3.54 -11.96
C ARG A 43 -7.51 2.68 -12.50
N LEU A 44 -8.11 1.87 -11.62
CA LEU A 44 -9.16 0.90 -11.96
C LEU A 44 -8.74 -0.24 -12.92
N CYS A 45 -7.49 -0.28 -13.38
CA CYS A 45 -6.93 -1.39 -14.17
C CYS A 45 -6.32 -2.51 -13.31
N GLY A 46 -6.45 -2.46 -11.98
CA GLY A 46 -5.91 -3.47 -11.07
C GLY A 46 -4.43 -3.34 -10.72
N VAL A 47 -3.75 -2.25 -11.13
CA VAL A 47 -2.31 -2.03 -10.85
C VAL A 47 -2.00 -2.08 -9.35
N ALA A 48 -2.76 -1.34 -8.54
CA ALA A 48 -2.61 -1.35 -7.08
C ALA A 48 -2.79 -2.74 -6.48
N ARG A 49 -3.78 -3.50 -6.96
CA ARG A 49 -4.03 -4.89 -6.53
C ARG A 49 -2.84 -5.78 -6.86
N GLY A 50 -2.27 -5.63 -8.06
CA GLY A 50 -1.07 -6.37 -8.48
C GLY A 50 0.14 -6.08 -7.58
N LEU A 51 0.40 -4.80 -7.30
CA LEU A 51 1.49 -4.39 -6.40
C LEU A 51 1.31 -4.98 -5.00
N LEU A 52 0.11 -4.88 -4.41
CA LEU A 52 -0.20 -5.44 -3.09
C LEU A 52 -0.08 -6.97 -3.07
N HIS A 53 -0.50 -7.64 -4.14
CA HIS A 53 -0.40 -9.09 -4.27
C HIS A 53 1.06 -9.56 -4.30
N VAL A 54 1.89 -8.95 -5.15
CA VAL A 54 3.33 -9.26 -5.22
C VAL A 54 4.01 -8.92 -3.90
N GLY A 55 3.66 -7.81 -3.26
CA GLY A 55 4.19 -7.44 -1.95
C GLY A 55 3.87 -8.49 -0.89
N ARG A 56 2.62 -8.94 -0.80
CA ARG A 56 2.21 -9.98 0.15
C ARG A 56 2.96 -11.29 -0.09
N ASP A 57 3.02 -11.72 -1.34
CA ASP A 57 3.66 -12.99 -1.70
C ASP A 57 5.18 -12.94 -1.42
N ARG A 58 5.83 -11.78 -1.63
CA ARG A 58 7.24 -11.55 -1.24
C ARG A 58 7.45 -11.58 0.27
N MET A 59 6.50 -11.04 1.03
CA MET A 59 6.59 -10.94 2.49
C MET A 59 6.25 -12.26 3.20
N GLY A 60 5.46 -13.13 2.57
CA GLY A 60 4.96 -14.36 3.20
C GLY A 60 4.03 -14.12 4.39
N GLN A 61 3.53 -12.89 4.55
CA GLN A 61 2.63 -12.47 5.63
C GLN A 61 1.67 -11.38 5.13
N ALA A 62 0.61 -11.11 5.91
CA ALA A 62 -0.31 -10.03 5.64
C ALA A 62 0.40 -8.67 5.64
N LEU A 63 0.00 -7.79 4.73
CA LEU A 63 0.50 -6.42 4.69
C LEU A 63 -0.36 -5.53 5.59
N ILE A 64 0.25 -4.47 6.13
CA ILE A 64 -0.43 -3.44 6.92
C ILE A 64 -0.20 -2.06 6.32
N LEU A 65 -1.19 -1.18 6.40
CA LEU A 65 -1.06 0.21 5.97
C LEU A 65 -1.99 1.12 6.75
N ASP A 66 -1.65 2.40 6.79
CA ASP A 66 -2.50 3.44 7.35
C ASP A 66 -3.12 4.24 6.20
N VAL A 67 -4.43 4.51 6.29
CA VAL A 67 -5.16 5.35 5.35
C VAL A 67 -5.88 6.46 6.09
N ASP A 68 -5.85 7.67 5.54
CA ASP A 68 -6.61 8.79 6.08
C ASP A 68 -8.11 8.47 6.11
N ALA A 69 -8.77 8.73 7.23
CA ALA A 69 -10.19 8.44 7.40
C ALA A 69 -11.06 9.17 6.38
N GLN A 70 -10.63 10.34 5.89
CA GLN A 70 -11.33 11.14 4.88
C GLN A 70 -11.10 10.63 3.45
N ASN A 71 -10.09 9.76 3.22
CA ASN A 71 -9.83 9.18 1.92
C ASN A 71 -10.78 8.00 1.64
N THR A 72 -12.06 8.33 1.45
CA THR A 72 -13.14 7.37 1.20
C THR A 72 -12.86 6.50 -0.02
N ALA A 73 -12.30 7.08 -1.09
CA ALA A 73 -11.96 6.35 -2.31
C ALA A 73 -10.94 5.23 -2.06
N ALA A 74 -9.86 5.50 -1.31
CA ALA A 74 -8.87 4.48 -0.97
C ALA A 74 -9.46 3.43 -0.01
N ARG A 75 -10.24 3.86 0.98
CA ARG A 75 -10.89 2.96 1.93
C ARG A 75 -11.83 1.97 1.24
N ASP A 76 -12.69 2.46 0.36
CA ASP A 76 -13.61 1.62 -0.43
C ASP A 76 -12.85 0.63 -1.32
N ALA A 77 -11.71 1.06 -1.89
CA ALA A 77 -10.86 0.19 -2.67
C ALA A 77 -10.24 -0.93 -1.83
N TYR A 78 -9.69 -0.61 -0.65
CA TYR A 78 -9.11 -1.60 0.26
C TYR A 78 -10.15 -2.59 0.80
N GLU A 79 -11.35 -2.11 1.17
CA GLU A 79 -12.44 -2.97 1.62
C GLU A 79 -12.86 -3.98 0.54
N LYS A 80 -13.02 -3.53 -0.73
CA LYS A 80 -13.29 -4.40 -1.87
C LYS A 80 -12.16 -5.41 -2.16
N LEU A 81 -10.93 -5.08 -1.76
CA LEU A 81 -9.79 -5.98 -1.80
C LEU A 81 -9.71 -6.93 -0.59
N GLY A 82 -10.67 -6.88 0.33
CA GLY A 82 -10.76 -7.74 1.50
C GLY A 82 -9.93 -7.28 2.70
N TRP A 83 -9.41 -6.06 2.67
CA TRP A 83 -8.68 -5.49 3.81
C TRP A 83 -9.63 -5.14 4.94
N LYS A 84 -9.16 -5.29 6.18
CA LYS A 84 -9.96 -5.09 7.39
C LYS A 84 -9.35 -4.02 8.27
N VAL A 85 -10.20 -3.28 8.97
CA VAL A 85 -9.75 -2.33 10.00
C VAL A 85 -9.09 -3.10 11.14
N PHE A 86 -7.84 -2.76 11.43
CA PHE A 86 -7.07 -3.32 12.54
C PHE A 86 -7.02 -2.35 13.73
N ALA A 87 -6.83 -1.06 13.47
CA ALA A 87 -6.78 -0.03 14.50
C ALA A 87 -7.20 1.34 13.93
N ARG A 88 -7.47 2.30 14.82
CA ARG A 88 -7.70 3.70 14.48
C ARG A 88 -6.85 4.56 15.40
N ALA A 89 -6.27 5.64 14.87
CA ALA A 89 -5.41 6.55 15.62
C ALA A 89 -5.58 8.00 15.14
N GLY A 90 -5.40 8.96 16.04
CA GLY A 90 -5.49 10.39 15.73
C GLY A 90 -6.79 11.06 16.21
N GLU A 91 -6.85 12.38 16.06
CA GLU A 91 -8.03 13.20 16.35
C GLU A 91 -8.95 13.30 15.12
N ALA A 92 -10.22 13.66 15.30
CA ALA A 92 -11.25 13.59 14.26
C ALA A 92 -10.90 14.29 12.92
N SER A 93 -10.07 15.32 12.93
CA SER A 93 -9.64 16.05 11.73
C SER A 93 -8.44 15.43 10.99
N ALA A 94 -7.76 14.44 11.59
CA ALA A 94 -6.56 13.79 11.05
C ALA A 94 -6.53 12.29 11.38
N GLU A 95 -7.70 11.67 11.54
CA GLU A 95 -7.82 10.26 11.91
C GLU A 95 -7.20 9.38 10.82
N GLN A 96 -6.29 8.49 11.24
CA GLN A 96 -5.70 7.44 10.40
C GLN A 96 -6.31 6.10 10.79
N ILE A 97 -6.72 5.34 9.78
CA ILE A 97 -7.27 4.01 9.92
C ILE A 97 -6.21 3.01 9.48
N ARG A 98 -5.76 2.17 10.42
CA ARG A 98 -4.87 1.06 10.10
C ARG A 98 -5.67 -0.10 9.53
N LEU A 99 -5.25 -0.58 8.37
CA LEU A 99 -5.81 -1.73 7.68
C LEU A 99 -4.82 -2.88 7.65
N ILE A 100 -5.33 -4.11 7.69
CA ILE A 100 -4.58 -5.34 7.46
C ILE A 100 -5.16 -6.09 6.25
N GLY A 101 -4.27 -6.54 5.36
CA GLY A 101 -4.62 -7.27 4.15
C GLY A 101 -5.01 -8.74 4.40
N PRO A 102 -5.64 -9.40 3.42
CA PRO A 102 -6.06 -10.80 3.49
C PRO A 102 -4.91 -11.81 3.32
#